data_AF-A0A7K6S6P8-F1
#
_entry.id   AF-A0A7K6S6P8-F1
#
_cell.length_a   1.000
_cell.length_b   1.000
_cell.length_c   1.000
_cell.angle_alpha   90.00
_cell.angle_beta   90.00
_cell.angle_gamma   90.00
#
_symmetry.space_group_name_H-M   'P 1'
#
loop_
_entity.id
_entity.type
_entity.pdbx_description
1 polymer ?
#
loop_
_entity_poly.entity_id
_entity_poly.type
_entity_poly.pdbx_seq_one_letter_code
_entity_poly.pdbx_strand_id
1 'polypeptide(L)'
;MKTLGNSHVLGTLSCVFYLPLVVSFEGVTIPAELKSAVAKVVVNTTSCSVTCGLGFRLEEMCEITPAGERRNCTVRRSDCLTSWVCGLLHFTVPAGKPFQISCLTSDAAGVGSRAYSYMWRLAHGLITTNDVLFKPFKNPDSVVRFSPTRESDAGTYRCDVQILKTFRVIKRVYFGVRVIPKDLVDLNFQKSLTWEQKLAASEEEGKPDNSTHEDVQKQQRFWQGELFYEGLIGVGSGVIGGVLVSMALFCLQKILRR
;
A
#
# COMPACT_ATOMS: atom_id res chain seq x y z
N MET A 1 -34.62 5.46 68.73
CA MET A 1 -33.76 6.50 68.11
C MET A 1 -33.24 5.92 66.80
N LYS A 2 -33.95 6.20 65.70
CA LYS A 2 -33.64 7.19 64.64
C LYS A 2 -32.55 6.67 63.66
N THR A 3 -33.01 6.11 62.53
CA THR A 3 -32.87 6.62 61.12
C THR A 3 -31.51 6.23 60.50
N LEU A 4 -31.33 5.85 59.24
CA LEU A 4 -31.93 6.24 57.97
C LEU A 4 -31.34 5.23 56.92
N GLY A 5 -32.13 4.60 56.06
CA GLY A 5 -32.15 4.94 54.63
C GLY A 5 -30.93 4.46 53.83
N ASN A 6 -31.10 3.42 53.01
CA ASN A 6 -30.43 3.30 51.70
C ASN A 6 -31.12 2.22 50.83
N SER A 7 -32.41 2.43 50.61
CA SER A 7 -33.04 2.11 49.33
C SER A 7 -32.61 3.19 48.33
N HIS A 8 -32.47 2.87 47.04
CA HIS A 8 -32.04 3.72 45.92
C HIS A 8 -30.54 3.83 45.64
N VAL A 9 -29.93 2.80 45.04
CA VAL A 9 -28.89 3.01 44.00
C VAL A 9 -28.91 1.93 42.90
N LEU A 10 -29.58 0.78 43.09
CA LEU A 10 -29.51 -0.32 42.12
C LEU A 10 -30.54 -0.27 40.97
N GLY A 11 -31.10 0.90 40.66
CA GLY A 11 -32.25 1.01 39.74
C GLY A 11 -32.15 2.07 38.63
N THR A 12 -31.01 2.74 38.44
CA THR A 12 -30.93 3.93 37.58
C THR A 12 -29.83 3.87 36.51
N LEU A 13 -29.39 2.66 36.13
CA LEU A 13 -28.38 2.46 35.07
C LEU A 13 -28.81 1.47 33.96
N SER A 14 -30.10 1.13 33.86
CA SER A 14 -30.63 0.28 32.79
C SER A 14 -31.64 0.94 31.84
N CYS A 15 -31.92 2.24 31.98
CA CYS A 15 -32.90 2.93 31.12
C CYS A 15 -32.30 3.89 30.08
N VAL A 16 -30.98 3.87 29.84
CA VAL A 16 -30.36 4.72 28.78
C VAL A 16 -30.09 3.94 27.49
N PHE A 17 -30.24 2.61 27.48
CA PHE A 17 -29.98 1.76 26.30
C PHE A 17 -31.24 1.27 25.56
N TYR A 18 -32.43 1.79 25.89
CA TYR A 18 -33.71 1.40 25.25
C TYR A 18 -34.45 2.55 24.55
N LEU A 19 -33.73 3.57 24.07
CA LEU A 19 -34.27 4.42 23.01
C LEU A 19 -33.74 3.87 21.69
N PRO A 20 -34.53 3.10 20.93
CA PRO A 20 -34.18 2.87 19.55
C PRO A 20 -34.25 4.25 18.90
N LEU A 21 -33.11 4.78 18.48
CA LEU A 21 -33.05 5.93 17.59
C LEU A 21 -33.57 5.47 16.21
N VAL A 22 -34.82 5.01 16.16
CA VAL A 22 -35.59 4.92 14.93
C VAL A 22 -36.02 6.35 14.68
N VAL A 23 -35.07 7.14 14.18
CA VAL A 23 -35.40 8.29 13.36
C VAL A 23 -36.04 7.68 12.13
N SER A 24 -37.37 7.55 12.17
CA SER A 24 -38.15 7.35 10.96
C SER A 24 -37.85 8.57 10.10
N PHE A 25 -37.03 8.37 9.06
CA PHE A 25 -36.90 9.36 8.00
C PHE A 25 -38.24 9.41 7.28
N GLU A 26 -39.16 10.17 7.85
CA GLU A 26 -40.40 10.57 7.20
C GLU A 26 -40.02 11.25 5.89
N GLY A 27 -40.65 10.79 4.81
CA GLY A 27 -40.17 10.83 3.44
C GLY A 27 -39.35 12.06 3.06
N VAL A 28 -38.12 11.84 2.59
CA VAL A 28 -37.32 12.87 1.94
C VAL A 28 -38.12 13.40 0.75
N THR A 29 -38.65 14.62 0.86
CA THR A 29 -39.38 15.29 -0.22
C THR A 29 -38.38 15.69 -1.30
N ILE A 30 -38.15 14.82 -2.28
CA ILE A 30 -37.26 15.10 -3.41
C ILE A 30 -37.90 16.19 -4.28
N PRO A 31 -37.22 17.33 -4.51
CA PRO A 31 -37.69 18.40 -5.41
C PRO A 31 -38.07 17.87 -6.80
N ALA A 32 -39.07 18.48 -7.44
CA ALA A 32 -39.60 18.00 -8.72
C ALA A 32 -38.53 18.02 -9.83
N GLU A 33 -37.57 18.94 -9.77
CA GLU A 33 -36.47 19.04 -10.73
C GLU A 33 -35.50 17.85 -10.63
N LEU A 34 -35.35 17.26 -9.44
CA LEU A 34 -34.48 16.10 -9.21
C LEU A 34 -35.16 14.78 -9.62
N LYS A 35 -36.51 14.76 -9.73
CA LYS A 35 -37.27 13.59 -10.19
C LYS A 35 -37.15 13.32 -11.69
N SER A 36 -36.70 14.29 -12.48
CA SER A 36 -36.47 14.16 -13.93
C SER A 36 -35.00 14.28 -14.34
N ALA A 37 -34.11 14.56 -13.39
CA ALA A 37 -32.69 14.76 -13.67
C ALA A 37 -32.00 13.46 -14.09
N VAL A 38 -31.20 13.55 -15.16
CA VAL A 38 -30.30 12.49 -15.60
C VAL A 38 -28.90 12.79 -15.06
N ALA A 39 -28.35 11.87 -14.28
CA ALA A 39 -27.03 12.03 -13.67
C ALA A 39 -25.98 11.20 -14.42
N LYS A 40 -24.85 11.81 -14.79
CA LYS A 40 -23.71 11.09 -15.34
C LYS A 40 -22.79 10.65 -14.21
N VAL A 41 -22.69 9.35 -13.97
CA VAL A 41 -21.95 8.78 -12.83
C VAL A 41 -20.98 7.69 -13.26
N VAL A 42 -19.93 7.48 -12.47
CA VAL A 42 -19.03 6.34 -12.61
C VAL A 42 -19.77 5.09 -12.13
N VAL A 43 -20.00 4.12 -13.01
CA VAL A 43 -20.66 2.85 -12.65
C VAL A 43 -19.67 1.72 -12.39
N ASN A 44 -18.50 1.78 -13.02
CA ASN A 44 -17.45 0.77 -12.88
C ASN A 44 -16.09 1.43 -13.02
N THR A 45 -15.10 0.89 -12.31
CA THR A 45 -13.72 1.37 -12.37
C THR A 45 -12.74 0.21 -12.24
N THR A 46 -11.73 0.19 -13.11
CA THR A 46 -10.63 -0.77 -12.99
C THR A 46 -9.70 -0.39 -11.84
N SER A 47 -8.92 -1.36 -11.36
CA SER A 47 -7.77 -1.07 -10.51
C SER A 47 -6.78 -0.12 -11.21
N CYS A 48 -5.98 0.59 -10.42
CA CYS A 48 -4.93 1.45 -10.94
C CYS A 48 -3.87 0.60 -11.67
N SER A 49 -3.37 1.10 -12.80
CA SER A 49 -2.37 0.40 -13.62
C SER A 49 -1.03 0.19 -12.91
N VAL A 50 -0.79 0.91 -11.81
CA VAL A 50 0.43 0.84 -11.01
C VAL A 50 0.09 0.53 -9.56
N THR A 51 1.02 -0.15 -8.89
CA THR A 51 0.94 -0.39 -7.44
C THR A 51 1.42 0.81 -6.62
N CYS A 52 2.25 1.67 -7.20
CA CYS A 52 2.77 2.90 -6.59
C CYS A 52 2.97 4.01 -7.64
N GLY A 53 2.90 5.26 -7.20
CA GLY A 53 3.06 6.44 -8.02
C GLY A 53 1.83 6.72 -8.88
N LEU A 54 2.06 7.50 -9.94
CA LEU A 54 1.02 7.88 -10.89
C LEU A 54 0.78 6.74 -11.90
N GLY A 55 -0.46 6.31 -12.01
CA GLY A 55 -0.93 5.42 -13.05
C GLY A 55 -2.24 5.93 -13.64
N PHE A 56 -2.91 5.04 -14.37
CA PHE A 56 -4.23 5.31 -14.90
C PHE A 56 -5.19 4.18 -14.54
N ARG A 57 -6.48 4.51 -14.55
CA ARG A 57 -7.57 3.53 -14.49
C ARG A 57 -8.60 3.87 -15.56
N LEU A 58 -9.43 2.89 -15.88
CA LEU A 58 -10.54 3.07 -16.79
C LEU A 58 -11.82 3.20 -15.95
N GLU A 59 -12.55 4.28 -16.17
CA GLU A 59 -13.84 4.57 -15.54
C GLU A 59 -14.94 4.48 -16.60
N GLU A 60 -15.93 3.65 -16.34
CA GLU A 60 -17.14 3.58 -17.14
C GLU A 60 -18.14 4.62 -16.62
N MET A 61 -18.48 5.59 -17.46
CA MET A 61 -19.40 6.67 -17.14
C MET A 61 -20.71 6.46 -17.86
N CYS A 62 -21.81 6.26 -17.12
CA CYS A 62 -23.15 6.12 -17.69
C CYS A 62 -24.07 7.24 -17.21
N GLU A 63 -25.08 7.55 -18.00
CA GLU A 63 -26.22 8.35 -17.60
C GLU A 63 -27.24 7.45 -16.89
N ILE A 64 -27.65 7.86 -15.70
CA ILE A 64 -28.66 7.17 -14.89
C ILE A 64 -29.95 7.97 -14.96
N THR A 65 -31.01 7.33 -15.43
CA THR A 65 -32.36 7.92 -15.45
C THR A 65 -33.00 7.83 -14.06
N PRO A 66 -34.07 8.59 -13.79
CA PRO A 66 -34.83 8.47 -12.53
C PRO A 66 -35.39 7.07 -12.26
N ALA A 67 -35.55 6.25 -13.31
CA ALA A 67 -35.97 4.85 -13.22
C ALA A 67 -34.82 3.89 -12.86
N GLY A 68 -33.58 4.39 -12.73
CA GLY A 68 -32.39 3.58 -12.44
C GLY A 68 -31.76 2.90 -13.65
N GLU A 69 -32.26 3.16 -14.87
CA GLU A 69 -31.70 2.59 -16.09
C GLU A 69 -30.39 3.27 -16.48
N ARG A 70 -29.42 2.47 -16.93
CA ARG A 70 -28.13 2.94 -17.45
C ARG A 70 -28.24 3.18 -18.95
N ARG A 71 -27.87 4.38 -19.40
CA ARG A 71 -27.83 4.76 -20.82
C ARG A 71 -26.52 5.50 -21.14
N ASN A 72 -26.16 5.57 -22.42
CA ASN A 72 -25.03 6.36 -22.91
C ASN A 72 -23.71 6.12 -22.14
N CYS A 73 -23.36 4.85 -21.93
CA CYS A 73 -22.14 4.47 -21.23
C CYS A 73 -20.90 4.69 -22.10
N THR A 74 -19.91 5.40 -21.56
CA THR A 74 -18.63 5.67 -22.21
C THR A 74 -17.48 5.33 -21.28
N VAL A 75 -16.43 4.68 -21.78
CA VAL A 75 -15.21 4.44 -21.01
C VAL A 75 -14.26 5.62 -21.14
N ARG A 76 -13.78 6.13 -20.00
CA ARG A 76 -12.82 7.22 -19.91
C ARG A 76 -11.59 6.77 -19.13
N ARG A 77 -10.40 7.15 -19.61
CA ARG A 77 -9.16 7.02 -18.86
C ARG A 77 -9.04 8.17 -17.85
N SER A 78 -8.85 7.85 -16.58
CA SER A 78 -8.57 8.82 -15.51
C SER A 78 -7.25 8.49 -14.83
N ASP A 79 -6.59 9.53 -14.29
CA ASP A 79 -5.35 9.36 -13.53
C ASP A 79 -5.66 8.82 -12.13
N CYS A 80 -4.78 7.95 -11.63
CA CYS A 80 -4.85 7.44 -10.26
C CYS A 80 -3.50 7.55 -9.58
N LEU A 81 -3.54 7.82 -8.27
CA LEU A 81 -2.38 7.84 -7.38
C LEU A 81 -2.68 6.87 -6.24
N THR A 82 -1.87 5.82 -6.10
CA THR A 82 -1.98 4.88 -4.97
C THR A 82 -1.15 5.40 -3.80
N SER A 83 0.08 4.90 -3.64
CA SER A 83 1.10 5.44 -2.74
C SER A 83 2.11 6.24 -3.55
N TRP A 84 2.42 7.46 -3.12
CA TRP A 84 3.47 8.26 -3.76
C TRP A 84 4.88 7.72 -3.46
N VAL A 85 5.06 6.83 -2.46
CA VAL A 85 6.34 6.16 -2.18
C VAL A 85 6.31 4.73 -2.73
N CYS A 86 7.23 4.43 -3.64
CA CYS A 86 7.37 3.14 -4.32
C CYS A 86 8.33 2.16 -3.64
N GLY A 87 9.08 2.61 -2.63
CA GLY A 87 10.07 1.78 -1.94
C GLY A 87 11.37 1.60 -2.74
N LEU A 88 12.11 0.53 -2.40
CA LEU A 88 13.46 0.24 -2.88
C LEU A 88 13.46 -0.90 -3.90
N LEU A 89 14.05 -0.63 -5.07
CA LEU A 89 14.28 -1.59 -6.14
C LEU A 89 15.77 -1.95 -6.18
N HIS A 90 16.10 -3.24 -6.15
CA HIS A 90 17.48 -3.72 -6.14
C HIS A 90 17.95 -4.13 -7.53
N PHE A 91 19.16 -3.70 -7.89
CA PHE A 91 19.83 -4.08 -9.14
C PHE A 91 21.24 -4.54 -8.84
N THR A 92 21.63 -5.65 -9.45
CA THR A 92 23.01 -6.16 -9.42
C THR A 92 23.53 -6.15 -10.85
N VAL A 93 24.61 -5.40 -11.08
CA VAL A 93 25.12 -5.09 -12.42
C VAL A 93 26.60 -5.46 -12.49
N PRO A 94 27.05 -6.23 -13.48
CA PRO A 94 28.47 -6.48 -13.68
C PRO A 94 29.20 -5.21 -14.17
N ALA A 95 30.37 -4.94 -13.61
CA ALA A 95 31.21 -3.82 -13.99
C ALA A 95 31.54 -3.85 -15.50
N GLY A 96 31.54 -2.70 -16.17
CA GLY A 96 31.85 -2.58 -17.59
C GLY A 96 30.67 -2.83 -18.53
N LYS A 97 29.48 -3.24 -18.05
CA LYS A 97 28.28 -3.34 -18.88
C LYS A 97 27.48 -2.03 -18.88
N PRO A 98 26.76 -1.69 -19.96
CA PRO A 98 25.82 -0.59 -19.93
C PRO A 98 24.61 -0.96 -19.06
N PHE A 99 24.09 0.01 -18.34
CA PHE A 99 22.93 -0.18 -17.47
C PHE A 99 22.15 1.14 -17.38
N GLN A 100 20.86 1.08 -17.06
CA GLN A 100 20.06 2.27 -16.87
C GLN A 100 18.96 2.03 -15.83
N ILE A 101 18.60 3.09 -15.12
CA ILE A 101 17.45 3.13 -14.22
C ILE A 101 16.50 4.22 -14.67
N SER A 102 15.20 3.92 -14.67
CA SER A 102 14.16 4.85 -15.09
C SER A 102 13.22 5.18 -13.94
N CYS A 103 13.00 6.47 -13.71
CA CYS A 103 12.10 6.97 -12.69
C CYS A 103 10.62 6.77 -13.06
N LEU A 104 10.31 6.75 -14.36
CA LEU A 104 8.98 6.45 -14.88
C LEU A 104 8.93 5.04 -15.46
N THR A 105 7.85 4.33 -15.19
CA THR A 105 7.48 3.10 -15.90
C THR A 105 6.79 3.49 -17.21
N SER A 106 6.88 2.64 -18.24
CA SER A 106 6.29 2.87 -19.58
C SER A 106 4.82 3.26 -19.53
N ASP A 107 4.09 2.76 -18.53
CA ASP A 107 2.63 2.83 -18.47
C ASP A 107 2.12 4.19 -17.94
N ALA A 108 3.00 4.95 -17.27
CA ALA A 108 2.74 6.30 -16.78
C ALA A 108 3.01 7.39 -17.85
N ALA A 109 3.62 7.03 -18.98
CA ALA A 109 4.01 7.97 -20.04
C ALA A 109 2.84 8.52 -20.88
N GLY A 110 1.61 8.11 -20.59
CA GLY A 110 0.40 8.60 -21.28
C GLY A 110 0.06 10.08 -21.00
N VAL A 111 0.63 10.66 -19.93
CA VAL A 111 0.54 12.09 -19.65
C VAL A 111 1.90 12.70 -19.96
N GLY A 112 1.96 13.56 -20.99
CA GLY A 112 3.19 14.00 -21.64
C GLY A 112 4.34 14.32 -20.68
N SER A 113 5.53 13.82 -21.03
CA SER A 113 6.81 14.02 -20.32
C SER A 113 7.15 15.48 -19.98
N ARG A 114 6.47 16.44 -20.62
CA ARG A 114 6.59 17.90 -20.42
C ARG A 114 5.83 18.43 -19.19
N ALA A 115 5.11 17.60 -18.45
CA ALA A 115 4.37 18.02 -17.25
C ALA A 115 5.13 17.76 -15.94
N TYR A 116 6.25 17.04 -15.99
CA TYR A 116 6.97 16.55 -14.81
C TYR A 116 8.43 17.00 -14.76
N SER A 117 8.93 17.22 -13.55
CA SER A 117 10.36 17.37 -13.25
C SER A 117 10.87 16.18 -12.44
N TYR A 118 12.16 15.88 -12.61
CA TYR A 118 12.83 14.77 -11.96
C TYR A 118 13.94 15.32 -11.07
N MET A 119 13.92 14.97 -9.79
CA MET A 119 14.99 15.29 -8.86
C MET A 119 15.70 14.02 -8.45
N TRP A 120 16.98 13.95 -8.78
CA TRP A 120 17.82 12.82 -8.43
C TRP A 120 18.69 13.13 -7.20
N ARG A 121 18.84 12.14 -6.34
CA ARG A 121 19.80 12.15 -5.24
C ARG A 121 20.51 10.81 -5.15
N LEU A 122 21.72 10.81 -4.61
CA LEU A 122 22.57 9.63 -4.51
C LEU A 122 23.17 9.49 -3.11
N ALA A 123 23.02 8.29 -2.55
CA ALA A 123 23.79 7.79 -1.42
C ALA A 123 24.86 6.82 -1.96
N HIS A 124 26.06 7.34 -2.20
CA HIS A 124 27.17 6.56 -2.78
C HIS A 124 27.55 5.38 -1.88
N GLY A 125 27.74 4.20 -2.48
CA GLY A 125 28.22 2.98 -1.82
C GLY A 125 27.27 2.37 -0.78
N LEU A 126 26.09 2.96 -0.54
CA LEU A 126 25.16 2.53 0.49
C LEU A 126 23.83 2.10 -0.11
N ILE A 127 23.27 1.01 0.42
CA ILE A 127 21.91 0.58 0.15
C ILE A 127 21.02 1.08 1.29
N THR A 128 20.25 2.13 1.07
CA THR A 128 19.51 2.82 2.14
C THR A 128 18.29 3.56 1.62
N THR A 129 17.27 3.68 2.46
CA THR A 129 16.10 4.56 2.27
C THR A 129 16.12 5.76 3.21
N ASN A 130 17.20 5.93 4.00
CA ASN A 130 17.35 7.07 4.91
C ASN A 130 17.68 8.35 4.14
N ASP A 131 16.70 9.22 4.03
CA ASP A 131 16.74 10.47 3.26
C ASP A 131 17.89 11.43 3.62
N VAL A 132 18.45 11.35 4.84
CA VAL A 132 19.53 12.22 5.32
C VAL A 132 20.87 11.90 4.62
N LEU A 133 21.06 10.67 4.16
CA LEU A 133 22.31 10.21 3.56
C LEU A 133 22.46 10.60 2.08
N PHE A 134 21.40 11.16 1.48
CA PHE A 134 21.33 11.44 0.06
C PHE A 134 21.84 12.83 -0.29
N LYS A 135 22.79 12.90 -1.23
CA LYS A 135 23.28 14.16 -1.81
C LYS A 135 22.64 14.42 -3.17
N PRO A 136 22.46 15.68 -3.60
CA PRO A 136 21.95 15.98 -4.94
C PRO A 136 22.79 15.30 -6.03
N PHE A 137 22.13 14.62 -6.96
CA PHE A 137 22.74 13.99 -8.13
C PHE A 137 22.29 14.73 -9.38
N LYS A 138 23.24 15.24 -10.17
CA LYS A 138 22.93 16.04 -11.34
C LYS A 138 22.48 15.13 -12.49
N ASN A 139 21.17 15.05 -12.70
CA ASN A 139 20.58 14.43 -13.87
C ASN A 139 19.23 15.12 -14.18
N PRO A 140 19.09 15.80 -15.32
CA PRO A 140 17.84 16.48 -15.67
C PRO A 140 16.77 15.50 -16.19
N ASP A 141 17.18 14.31 -16.63
CA ASP A 141 16.33 13.35 -17.31
C ASP A 141 15.59 12.41 -16.35
N SER A 142 14.55 11.75 -16.86
CA SER A 142 13.83 10.69 -16.13
C SER A 142 14.64 9.39 -16.01
N VAL A 143 15.78 9.30 -16.70
CA VAL A 143 16.62 8.09 -16.79
C VAL A 143 18.05 8.44 -16.41
N VAL A 144 18.67 7.60 -15.58
CA VAL A 144 20.13 7.63 -15.35
C VAL A 144 20.76 6.51 -16.17
N ARG A 145 21.76 6.85 -16.98
CA ARG A 145 22.46 5.92 -17.87
C ARG A 145 23.90 5.73 -17.41
N PHE A 146 24.31 4.47 -17.30
CA PHE A 146 25.67 4.05 -17.00
C PHE A 146 26.25 3.42 -18.25
N SER A 147 27.30 4.03 -18.80
CA SER A 147 27.92 3.57 -20.06
C SER A 147 29.40 3.94 -20.09
N PRO A 148 30.29 3.07 -19.56
CA PRO A 148 30.03 1.79 -18.88
C PRO A 148 29.77 1.95 -17.37
N THR A 149 29.14 0.94 -16.75
CA THR A 149 28.96 0.89 -15.28
C THR A 149 30.30 0.64 -14.56
N ARG A 150 30.57 1.40 -13.52
CA ARG A 150 31.79 1.32 -12.69
C ARG A 150 31.43 0.98 -11.25
N GLU A 151 32.37 0.44 -10.48
CA GLU A 151 32.16 0.18 -9.05
C GLU A 151 31.79 1.44 -8.26
N SER A 152 32.32 2.60 -8.68
CA SER A 152 31.98 3.92 -8.12
C SER A 152 30.51 4.31 -8.31
N ASP A 153 29.81 3.68 -9.25
CA ASP A 153 28.40 3.93 -9.53
C ASP A 153 27.48 3.18 -8.56
N ALA A 154 28.05 2.30 -7.72
CA ALA A 154 27.29 1.61 -6.69
C ALA A 154 26.74 2.56 -5.62
N GLY A 155 25.54 2.26 -5.13
CA GLY A 155 24.85 3.08 -4.14
C GLY A 155 23.34 3.09 -4.34
N THR A 156 22.66 3.97 -3.63
CA THR A 156 21.21 4.17 -3.81
C THR A 156 20.92 5.46 -4.54
N TYR A 157 20.23 5.36 -5.67
CA TYR A 157 19.70 6.49 -6.41
C TYR A 157 18.25 6.70 -6.00
N ARG A 158 17.93 7.87 -5.47
CA ARG A 158 16.55 8.28 -5.22
C ARG A 158 16.10 9.17 -6.36
N CYS A 159 14.92 8.89 -6.90
CA CYS A 159 14.24 9.79 -7.82
C CYS A 159 12.91 10.25 -7.22
N ASP A 160 12.72 11.56 -7.18
CA ASP A 160 11.43 12.19 -6.94
C ASP A 160 10.87 12.75 -8.25
N VAL A 161 9.67 12.33 -8.63
CA VAL A 161 8.89 12.93 -9.72
C VAL A 161 7.98 14.00 -9.14
N GLN A 162 8.07 15.20 -9.70
CA GLN A 162 7.26 16.34 -9.31
C GLN A 162 6.43 16.85 -10.49
N ILE A 163 5.26 17.40 -10.21
CA ILE A 163 4.48 18.14 -11.19
C ILE A 163 5.12 19.53 -11.37
N LEU A 164 5.48 19.92 -12.59
CA LEU A 164 6.18 21.18 -12.86
C LEU A 164 5.44 22.43 -12.36
N LYS A 165 4.10 22.43 -12.47
CA LYS A 165 3.28 23.60 -12.08
C LYS A 165 3.14 23.77 -10.57
N THR A 166 3.10 22.66 -9.82
CA THR A 166 2.75 22.68 -8.39
C THR A 166 3.89 22.24 -7.48
N PHE A 167 4.98 21.72 -8.05
CA PHE A 167 6.12 21.11 -7.36
C PHE A 167 5.76 19.95 -6.42
N ARG A 168 4.52 19.44 -6.51
CA ARG A 168 4.05 18.33 -5.71
C ARG A 168 4.75 17.04 -6.14
N VAL A 169 5.35 16.35 -5.18
CA VAL A 169 5.92 15.01 -5.40
C VAL A 169 4.79 14.01 -5.58
N ILE A 170 4.79 13.31 -6.71
CA ILE A 170 3.78 12.29 -7.07
C ILE A 170 4.36 10.87 -7.08
N LYS A 171 5.69 10.74 -7.12
CA LYS A 171 6.36 9.45 -7.07
C LYS A 171 7.75 9.63 -6.45
N ARG A 172 8.09 8.79 -5.49
CA ARG A 172 9.42 8.60 -4.93
C ARG A 172 9.80 7.15 -5.05
N VAL A 173 10.95 6.88 -5.65
CA VAL A 173 11.49 5.53 -5.80
C VAL A 173 12.98 5.53 -5.49
N TYR A 174 13.45 4.46 -4.87
CA TYR A 174 14.85 4.24 -4.56
C TYR A 174 15.37 3.07 -5.42
N PHE A 175 16.54 3.23 -6.01
CA PHE A 175 17.23 2.22 -6.81
C PHE A 175 18.54 1.86 -6.13
N GLY A 176 18.60 0.71 -5.48
CA GLY A 176 19.81 0.17 -4.88
C GLY A 176 20.64 -0.55 -5.93
N VAL A 177 21.68 0.10 -6.44
CA VAL A 177 22.57 -0.42 -7.48
C VAL A 177 23.82 -1.02 -6.84
N ARG A 178 24.02 -2.31 -7.03
CA ARG A 178 25.23 -3.06 -6.67
C ARG A 178 26.02 -3.31 -7.93
N VAL A 179 27.27 -2.89 -7.96
CA VAL A 179 28.16 -3.15 -9.09
C VAL A 179 29.17 -4.21 -8.68
N ILE A 180 29.18 -5.33 -9.38
CA ILE A 180 30.06 -6.46 -9.06
C ILE A 180 31.21 -6.50 -10.08
N PRO A 181 32.47 -6.63 -9.63
CA PRO A 181 33.61 -6.81 -10.52
C PRO A 181 33.43 -8.08 -11.34
N LYS A 182 33.78 -8.04 -12.63
CA LYS A 182 33.66 -9.18 -13.54
C LYS A 182 34.37 -10.44 -13.04
N ASP A 183 35.41 -10.26 -12.25
CA ASP A 183 36.34 -11.32 -11.86
C ASP A 183 35.98 -11.97 -10.51
N LEU A 184 34.98 -11.46 -9.80
CA LEU A 184 34.61 -11.97 -8.46
C LEU A 184 33.39 -12.91 -8.46
N VAL A 185 32.45 -12.75 -9.39
CA VAL A 185 31.24 -13.58 -9.46
C VAL A 185 30.79 -13.75 -10.92
N ASP A 186 30.83 -14.98 -11.43
CA ASP A 186 30.21 -15.33 -12.72
C ASP A 186 28.69 -15.44 -12.53
N LEU A 187 27.96 -14.37 -12.85
CA LEU A 187 26.49 -14.34 -12.78
C LEU A 187 25.82 -15.16 -13.89
N ASN A 188 26.57 -15.93 -14.68
CA ASN A 188 26.00 -16.85 -15.64
C ASN A 188 25.39 -18.06 -14.92
N PHE A 189 24.09 -17.95 -14.65
CA PHE A 189 23.31 -19.00 -14.00
C PHE A 189 23.45 -20.33 -14.75
N GLN A 190 23.44 -20.33 -16.09
CA GLN A 190 23.62 -21.55 -16.88
C GLN A 190 24.96 -22.25 -16.64
N LYS A 191 26.05 -21.51 -16.35
CA LYS A 191 27.33 -22.16 -16.02
C LYS A 191 27.33 -22.80 -14.63
N SER A 192 26.52 -22.26 -13.71
CA SER A 192 26.41 -22.74 -12.34
C SER A 192 25.46 -23.92 -12.19
N LEU A 193 24.60 -24.17 -13.20
CA LEU A 193 23.72 -25.34 -13.23
C LEU A 193 24.53 -26.62 -13.42
N THR A 194 24.24 -27.64 -12.60
CA THR A 194 24.73 -29.00 -12.81
C THR A 194 24.15 -29.59 -14.09
N TRP A 195 24.77 -30.65 -14.63
CA TRP A 195 24.32 -31.28 -15.87
C TRP A 195 22.85 -31.72 -15.79
N GLU A 196 22.44 -32.28 -14.66
CA GLU A 196 21.06 -32.68 -14.39
C GLU A 196 20.09 -31.48 -14.38
N GLN A 197 20.51 -30.33 -13.84
CA GLN A 197 19.68 -29.11 -13.84
C GLN A 197 19.58 -28.46 -15.22
N LYS A 198 20.62 -28.59 -16.05
CA LYS A 198 20.57 -28.16 -17.46
C LYS A 198 19.59 -29.01 -18.26
N LEU A 199 19.61 -30.33 -18.03
CA LEU A 199 18.66 -31.27 -18.65
C LEU A 199 17.23 -30.94 -18.23
N ALA A 200 16.98 -30.74 -16.94
CA ALA A 200 15.66 -30.35 -16.42
C ALA A 200 15.16 -29.02 -16.99
N ALA A 201 16.01 -27.98 -17.06
CA ALA A 201 15.64 -26.69 -17.64
C ALA A 201 15.37 -26.77 -19.15
N SER A 202 16.08 -27.63 -19.87
CA SER A 202 15.86 -27.87 -21.30
C SER A 202 14.64 -28.75 -21.60
N GLU A 203 14.25 -29.64 -20.67
CA GLU A 203 13.01 -30.41 -20.75
C GLU A 203 11.78 -29.55 -20.44
N GLU A 204 11.91 -28.56 -19.55
CA GLU A 204 10.82 -27.68 -19.12
C GLU A 204 10.47 -26.61 -20.18
N GLU A 205 11.44 -26.14 -20.99
CA GLU A 205 11.16 -25.30 -22.17
C GLU A 205 10.38 -26.05 -23.27
N GLY A 206 10.26 -27.38 -23.18
CA GLY A 206 9.56 -28.23 -24.15
C GLY A 206 8.12 -28.61 -23.81
N LYS A 207 7.57 -28.22 -22.64
CA LYS A 207 6.24 -28.66 -22.21
C LYS A 207 5.44 -27.54 -21.51
N PRO A 208 4.28 -27.12 -22.05
CA PRO A 208 3.40 -26.22 -21.33
C PRO A 208 2.57 -27.05 -20.35
N ASP A 209 2.82 -26.95 -19.04
CA ASP A 209 1.88 -27.48 -18.05
C ASP A 209 1.59 -26.49 -16.92
N ASN A 210 0.28 -26.31 -16.70
CA ASN A 210 -0.38 -25.55 -15.65
C ASN A 210 0.00 -26.09 -14.26
N SER A 211 0.57 -25.26 -13.40
CA SER A 211 0.65 -25.56 -11.95
C SER A 211 0.51 -24.31 -11.08
N THR A 212 -0.69 -23.72 -11.09
CA THR A 212 -1.05 -22.53 -10.28
C THR A 212 -1.68 -22.89 -8.92
N HIS A 213 -1.37 -24.03 -8.30
CA HIS A 213 -2.21 -24.50 -7.17
C HIS A 213 -1.50 -24.99 -5.89
N GLU A 214 -0.16 -24.98 -5.81
CA GLU A 214 0.53 -25.41 -4.57
C GLU A 214 1.05 -24.24 -3.70
N ASP A 215 1.39 -23.09 -4.29
CA ASP A 215 1.96 -21.97 -3.51
C ASP A 215 0.94 -21.17 -2.70
N VAL A 216 -0.33 -21.17 -3.12
CA VAL A 216 -1.43 -20.47 -2.42
C VAL A 216 -1.76 -21.14 -1.07
N GLN A 217 -1.58 -22.47 -0.96
CA GLN A 217 -2.01 -23.23 0.22
C GLN A 217 -1.04 -23.11 1.41
N LYS A 218 0.26 -22.90 1.16
CA LYS A 218 1.28 -22.71 2.22
C LYS A 218 1.18 -21.33 2.87
N GLN A 219 0.91 -20.29 2.08
CA GLN A 219 0.81 -18.92 2.58
C GLN A 219 -0.40 -18.74 3.50
N GLN A 220 -1.53 -19.39 3.21
CA GLN A 220 -2.76 -19.23 3.98
C GLN A 220 -2.70 -19.85 5.40
N ARG A 221 -1.94 -20.95 5.60
CA ARG A 221 -1.78 -21.54 6.95
C ARG A 221 -0.93 -20.69 7.89
N PHE A 222 -0.01 -19.87 7.36
CA PHE A 222 0.88 -19.04 8.17
C PHE A 222 0.12 -17.85 8.80
N TRP A 223 -0.79 -17.23 8.03
CA TRP A 223 -1.59 -16.08 8.50
C TRP A 223 -2.63 -16.43 9.57
N GLN A 224 -3.07 -17.69 9.65
CA GLN A 224 -3.98 -18.12 10.71
C GLN A 224 -3.30 -18.31 12.07
N GLY A 225 -1.97 -18.44 12.14
CA GLY A 225 -1.25 -18.61 13.42
C GLY A 225 -1.09 -17.31 14.22
N GLU A 226 -0.84 -16.19 13.54
CA GLU A 226 -0.52 -14.90 14.17
C GLU A 226 -1.74 -14.27 14.87
N LEU A 227 -2.93 -14.36 14.25
CA LEU A 227 -4.16 -13.72 14.75
C LEU A 227 -4.71 -14.35 16.04
N PHE A 228 -4.47 -15.64 16.28
CA PHE A 228 -4.91 -16.30 17.52
C PHE A 228 -4.02 -15.94 18.72
N TYR A 229 -2.76 -15.58 18.49
CA TYR A 229 -1.81 -15.25 19.56
C TYR A 229 -2.05 -13.85 20.14
N GLU A 230 -2.39 -12.86 19.29
CA GLU A 230 -2.71 -11.50 19.75
C GLU A 230 -4.06 -11.42 20.50
N GLY A 231 -5.06 -12.19 20.07
CA GLY A 231 -6.37 -12.25 20.75
C GLY A 231 -6.28 -12.80 22.18
N LEU A 232 -5.43 -13.81 22.41
CA LEU A 232 -5.25 -14.44 23.73
C LEU A 232 -4.51 -13.52 24.73
N ILE A 233 -3.55 -12.71 24.26
CA ILE A 233 -2.83 -11.75 25.12
C ILE A 233 -3.72 -10.55 25.48
N GLY A 234 -4.57 -10.11 24.56
CA GLY A 234 -5.53 -9.02 24.81
C GLY A 234 -6.59 -9.38 25.85
N VAL A 235 -7.16 -10.59 25.81
CA VAL A 235 -8.19 -11.02 26.76
C VAL A 235 -7.59 -11.32 28.14
N GLY A 236 -6.41 -11.94 28.21
CA GLY A 236 -5.76 -12.28 29.49
C GLY A 236 -5.36 -11.05 30.32
N SER A 237 -4.85 -10.00 29.67
CA SER A 237 -4.41 -8.77 30.34
C SER A 237 -5.58 -7.93 30.87
N GLY A 238 -6.71 -7.89 30.15
CA GLY A 238 -7.91 -7.16 30.57
C GLY A 238 -8.56 -7.72 31.85
N VAL A 239 -8.62 -9.05 32.00
CA VAL A 239 -9.20 -9.69 33.18
C VAL A 239 -8.35 -9.46 34.43
N ILE A 240 -7.03 -9.59 34.31
CA ILE A 240 -6.10 -9.36 35.44
C ILE A 240 -6.15 -7.89 35.88
N GLY A 241 -6.15 -6.95 34.93
CA GLY A 241 -6.28 -5.53 35.22
C GLY A 241 -7.59 -5.20 35.97
N GLY A 242 -8.72 -5.73 35.51
CA GLY A 242 -10.03 -5.50 36.14
C GLY A 242 -10.12 -6.01 37.58
N VAL A 243 -9.55 -7.19 37.86
CA VAL A 243 -9.54 -7.78 39.21
C VAL A 243 -8.67 -6.96 40.16
N LEU A 244 -7.49 -6.52 39.71
CA LEU A 244 -6.58 -5.72 40.54
C LEU A 244 -7.17 -4.34 40.89
N VAL A 245 -7.83 -3.69 39.95
CA VAL A 245 -8.50 -2.39 40.19
C VAL A 245 -9.66 -2.56 41.16
N SER A 246 -10.47 -3.61 41.02
CA SER A 246 -11.58 -3.90 41.93
C SER A 246 -11.09 -4.17 43.36
N MET A 247 -10.01 -4.94 43.52
CA MET A 247 -9.41 -5.21 44.84
C MET A 247 -8.79 -3.95 45.47
N ALA A 248 -8.13 -3.10 44.68
CA ALA A 248 -7.60 -1.83 45.16
C ALA A 248 -8.71 -0.88 45.65
N LEU A 249 -9.81 -0.77 44.89
CA LEU A 249 -10.97 0.03 45.26
C LEU A 249 -11.67 -0.50 46.52
N PHE A 250 -11.77 -1.82 46.65
CA PHE A 250 -12.34 -2.47 47.84
C PHE A 250 -11.47 -2.22 49.09
N CYS A 251 -10.15 -2.32 48.97
CA CYS A 251 -9.22 -2.00 50.05
C CYS A 251 -9.27 -0.51 50.44
N LEU A 252 -9.33 0.39 49.46
CA LEU A 252 -9.48 1.83 49.68
C LEU A 252 -10.79 2.16 50.40
N GLN A 253 -11.91 1.56 50.00
CA GLN A 253 -13.20 1.73 50.68
C GLN A 253 -13.18 1.20 52.12
N LYS A 254 -12.42 0.14 52.40
CA LYS A 254 -12.29 -0.42 53.76
C LYS A 254 -11.40 0.44 54.66
N ILE A 255 -10.40 1.11 54.11
CA ILE A 255 -9.54 2.07 54.82
C ILE A 255 -10.29 3.38 55.09
N LEU A 256 -11.09 3.86 54.14
CA LEU A 256 -11.90 5.09 54.26
C LEU A 256 -13.15 4.94 55.15
N ARG A 257 -13.53 3.71 55.55
CA ARG A 257 -14.64 3.41 56.47
C ARG A 257 -14.20 3.14 57.91
N ARG A 258 -12.91 3.28 58.21
CA ARG A 258 -12.35 3.25 59.58
C ARG A 258 -12.11 4.67 60.06
#